data_AF-A0A4P7UIA2-F1
#
_entry.id   AF-A0A4P7UIA2-F1
#
_cell.length_a   1.000
_cell.length_b   1.000
_cell.length_c   1.000
_cell.angle_alpha   90.00
_cell.angle_beta   90.00
_cell.angle_gamma   90.00
#
_symmetry.space_group_name_H-M   'P 1'
#
loop_
_entity.id
_entity.type
_entity.pdbx_description
1 polymer ?
#
loop_
_entity_poly.entity_id
_entity_poly.type
_entity_poly.pdbx_seq_one_letter_code
_entity_poly.pdbx_strand_id
1 'polypeptide(L)'
;MNSPLTYLHRHLAALLCLCLCLCLPLAAKAKDLTGNSNIQLVRELYDNVRDTLPSEINAAGNTQTIQNRLRCYEKNHDYGQRIQICNNKYVKNIVHLARKSIHSRPNLGEFVLNVDLCPILYNICMGQTQDDKERCILFERQCIDYTLDMFWRGSARYTQQTYRLDQ
;
A
#
# COMPACT_ATOMS: atom_id res chain seq x y z
N MET A 1 38.20 -61.05 21.75
CA MET A 1 38.10 -60.30 23.02
C MET A 1 37.78 -58.86 22.67
N ASN A 2 36.52 -58.45 22.74
CA ASN A 2 36.13 -57.06 22.47
C ASN A 2 36.31 -56.24 23.75
N SER A 3 37.23 -55.28 23.74
CA SER A 3 37.57 -54.47 24.91
C SER A 3 36.36 -53.64 25.39
N PRO A 4 36.01 -53.66 26.68
CA PRO A 4 34.82 -52.99 27.24
C PRO A 4 34.82 -51.46 27.10
N LEU A 5 35.98 -50.87 26.78
CA LEU A 5 36.15 -49.43 26.56
C LEU A 5 35.46 -48.91 25.28
N THR A 6 35.32 -49.73 24.23
CA THR A 6 34.69 -49.28 22.98
C THR A 6 33.16 -49.22 23.07
N TYR A 7 32.56 -50.05 23.93
CA TYR A 7 31.13 -50.03 24.22
C TYR A 7 30.72 -48.78 25.01
N LEU A 8 31.54 -48.40 26.00
CA LEU A 8 31.27 -47.23 26.85
C LEU A 8 31.26 -45.92 26.04
N HIS A 9 32.20 -45.75 25.10
CA HIS A 9 32.25 -44.57 24.25
C HIS A 9 31.06 -44.45 23.28
N ARG A 10 30.58 -45.58 22.75
CA ARG A 10 29.41 -45.59 21.86
C ARG A 10 28.12 -45.23 22.59
N HIS A 11 27.96 -45.69 23.83
CA HIS A 11 26.81 -45.33 24.66
C HIS A 11 26.83 -43.87 25.13
N LEU A 12 28.02 -43.35 25.48
CA LEU A 12 28.19 -41.93 25.83
C LEU A 12 27.89 -41.01 24.65
N ALA A 13 28.35 -41.36 23.44
CA ALA A 13 28.05 -40.58 22.24
C ALA A 13 26.55 -40.62 21.89
N ALA A 14 25.90 -41.78 22.05
CA ALA A 14 24.46 -41.92 21.82
C ALA A 14 23.62 -41.12 22.83
N LEU A 15 24.01 -41.11 24.11
CA LEU A 15 23.34 -40.33 25.16
C LEU A 15 23.53 -38.81 24.97
N LEU A 16 24.72 -38.38 24.53
CA LEU A 16 24.97 -36.97 24.19
C LEU A 16 24.12 -36.52 23.00
N CYS A 17 24.00 -37.33 21.94
CA CYS A 17 23.11 -37.03 20.82
C CYS A 17 21.64 -36.98 21.23
N LEU A 18 21.17 -37.89 22.08
CA LEU A 18 19.79 -37.86 22.58
C LEU A 18 19.50 -36.60 23.41
N CYS A 19 20.43 -36.21 24.30
CA CYS A 19 20.30 -34.97 25.08
C CYS A 19 20.33 -33.71 24.20
N LEU A 20 21.17 -33.67 23.17
CA LEU A 20 21.24 -32.54 22.23
C LEU A 20 19.96 -32.41 21.39
N CYS A 21 19.30 -33.50 21.02
CA CYS A 21 18.02 -33.47 20.31
C CYS A 21 16.84 -33.07 21.20
N LEU A 22 16.89 -33.37 22.51
CA LEU A 22 15.85 -33.00 23.49
C LEU A 22 15.92 -31.53 23.94
N CYS A 23 17.06 -30.86 23.74
CA CYS A 23 17.26 -29.44 24.06
C CYS A 23 17.00 -28.49 22.88
N LEU A 24 16.57 -28.98 21.73
CA LEU A 24 16.10 -28.11 20.65
C LEU A 24 14.75 -27.52 21.10
N PRO A 25 14.65 -26.19 21.31
CA PRO A 25 13.36 -25.59 21.59
C PRO A 25 12.40 -25.97 20.48
N LEU A 26 11.22 -26.48 20.88
CA LEU A 26 10.06 -26.74 20.03
C LEU A 26 10.07 -25.74 18.88
N ALA A 27 10.12 -26.28 17.66
CA ALA A 27 10.03 -25.57 16.39
C ALA A 27 9.42 -24.18 16.62
N ALA A 28 10.29 -23.17 16.70
CA ALA A 28 9.84 -21.80 16.70
C ALA A 28 9.02 -21.69 15.43
N LYS A 29 7.69 -21.59 15.58
CA LYS A 29 6.77 -21.37 14.46
C LYS A 29 7.36 -20.15 13.76
N ALA A 30 8.03 -20.38 12.63
CA ALA A 30 8.51 -19.30 11.80
C ALA A 30 7.25 -18.47 11.55
N LYS A 31 7.22 -17.28 12.13
CA LYS A 31 6.09 -16.37 11.92
C LYS A 31 6.08 -16.17 10.42
N ASP A 32 5.00 -16.63 9.78
CA ASP A 32 4.87 -16.53 8.35
C ASP A 32 4.92 -15.05 7.98
N LEU A 33 6.06 -14.62 7.46
CA LEU A 33 6.27 -13.26 6.95
C LEU A 33 5.78 -13.17 5.49
N THR A 34 5.22 -14.25 4.91
CA THR A 34 4.64 -14.21 3.57
C THR A 34 3.28 -13.51 3.58
N GLY A 35 3.34 -12.19 3.51
CA GLY A 35 2.71 -11.46 2.41
C GLY A 35 1.19 -11.30 2.39
N ASN A 36 0.42 -11.77 3.37
CA ASN A 36 -1.04 -11.63 3.31
C ASN A 36 -1.55 -10.23 3.73
N SER A 37 -0.85 -9.51 4.62
CA SER A 37 -1.32 -8.21 5.13
C SER A 37 -1.29 -7.10 4.08
N ASN A 38 -0.22 -7.02 3.29
CA ASN A 38 -0.07 -5.93 2.31
C ASN A 38 -0.97 -6.15 1.09
N ILE A 39 -1.18 -7.41 0.68
CA ILE A 39 -2.12 -7.75 -0.39
C ILE A 39 -3.56 -7.50 0.06
N GLN A 40 -3.91 -7.87 1.29
CA GLN A 40 -5.23 -7.56 1.86
C GLN A 40 -5.46 -6.05 1.92
N LEU A 41 -4.48 -5.28 2.40
CA LEU A 41 -4.57 -3.82 2.44
C LEU A 41 -4.85 -3.21 1.05
N VAL A 42 -4.12 -3.65 0.02
CA VAL A 42 -4.31 -3.14 -1.35
C VAL A 42 -5.64 -3.60 -1.94
N ARG A 43 -6.10 -4.83 -1.64
CA ARG A 43 -7.42 -5.33 -2.08
C ARG A 43 -8.55 -4.55 -1.44
N GLU A 44 -8.52 -4.37 -0.13
CA GLU A 44 -9.53 -3.58 0.60
C GLU A 44 -9.56 -2.14 0.08
N LEU A 45 -8.39 -1.53 -0.15
CA LEU A 45 -8.32 -0.20 -0.76
C LEU A 45 -8.93 -0.19 -2.16
N TYR A 46 -8.61 -1.17 -3.01
CA TYR A 46 -9.19 -1.28 -4.35
C TYR A 46 -10.71 -1.37 -4.32
N ASP A 47 -11.27 -2.22 -3.45
CA ASP A 47 -12.73 -2.39 -3.32
C ASP A 47 -13.39 -1.09 -2.83
N ASN A 48 -12.83 -0.44 -1.81
CA ASN A 48 -13.36 0.84 -1.32
C ASN A 48 -13.31 1.94 -2.38
N VAL A 49 -12.23 2.00 -3.18
CA VAL A 49 -12.07 2.99 -4.25
C VAL A 49 -13.04 2.76 -5.39
N ARG A 50 -13.27 1.51 -5.79
CA ARG A 50 -14.28 1.16 -6.81
C ARG A 50 -15.66 1.70 -6.44
N ASP A 51 -16.00 1.62 -5.15
CA ASP A 51 -17.31 2.00 -4.64
C ASP A 51 -17.39 3.50 -4.26
N THR A 52 -16.31 4.26 -4.48
CA THR A 52 -16.23 5.70 -4.21
C THR A 52 -16.78 6.52 -5.37
N LEU A 53 -17.69 7.45 -5.05
CA LEU A 53 -18.21 8.44 -6.01
C LEU A 53 -17.10 9.44 -6.38
N PRO A 54 -16.80 9.64 -7.68
CA PRO A 54 -15.84 10.65 -8.10
C PRO A 54 -16.27 12.05 -7.64
N SER A 55 -15.32 12.85 -7.17
CA SER A 55 -15.57 14.23 -6.75
C SER A 55 -15.11 15.22 -7.84
N GLU A 56 -15.87 16.30 -8.02
CA GLU A 56 -15.50 17.40 -8.91
C GLU A 56 -14.44 18.34 -8.30
N ILE A 57 -14.26 18.31 -6.97
CA ILE A 57 -13.28 19.16 -6.29
C ILE A 57 -11.87 18.76 -6.73
N ASN A 58 -11.16 19.70 -7.34
CA ASN A 58 -9.82 19.53 -7.92
C ASN A 58 -9.71 18.43 -8.99
N ALA A 59 -10.81 17.97 -9.58
CA ALA A 59 -10.80 16.86 -10.54
C ALA A 59 -9.75 17.05 -11.65
N ALA A 60 -9.75 18.21 -12.31
CA ALA A 60 -8.78 18.54 -13.36
C ALA A 60 -7.33 18.63 -12.84
N GLY A 61 -7.13 19.20 -11.65
CA GLY A 61 -5.81 19.32 -11.03
C GLY A 61 -5.22 17.96 -10.64
N ASN A 62 -6.05 17.06 -10.12
CA ASN A 62 -5.68 15.70 -9.76
C ASN A 62 -5.34 14.89 -11.02
N THR A 63 -6.19 14.94 -12.06
CA THR A 63 -5.92 14.32 -13.38
C THR A 63 -4.58 14.80 -13.94
N GLN A 64 -4.35 16.11 -13.96
CA GLN A 64 -3.08 16.66 -14.44
C GLN A 64 -1.88 16.17 -13.61
N THR A 65 -2.05 16.05 -12.30
CA THR A 65 -1.00 15.55 -11.40
C THR A 65 -0.67 14.08 -11.66
N ILE A 66 -1.68 13.25 -11.94
CA ILE A 66 -1.51 11.85 -12.34
C ILE A 66 -0.77 11.77 -13.70
N GLN A 67 -1.23 12.51 -14.71
CA GLN A 67 -0.58 12.55 -16.02
C GLN A 67 0.88 13.04 -15.93
N ASN A 68 1.17 13.98 -15.03
CA ASN A 68 2.54 14.44 -14.76
C ASN A 68 3.40 13.33 -14.15
N ARG A 69 2.85 12.52 -13.25
CA ARG A 69 3.53 11.34 -12.67
C ARG A 69 3.86 10.33 -13.76
N LEU A 70 2.90 10.01 -14.63
CA LEU A 70 3.11 9.07 -15.74
C LEU A 70 4.21 9.54 -16.69
N ARG A 71 4.18 10.82 -17.10
CA ARG A 71 5.27 11.42 -17.91
C ARG A 71 6.63 11.43 -17.18
N CYS A 72 6.63 11.51 -15.85
CA CYS A 72 7.86 11.42 -15.06
C CYS A 72 8.43 10.01 -15.08
N TYR A 73 7.59 8.97 -15.05
CA TYR A 73 8.02 7.57 -15.15
C TYR A 73 8.59 7.22 -16.54
N GLU A 74 8.14 7.88 -17.59
CA GLU A 74 8.70 7.76 -18.94
C GLU A 74 10.14 8.27 -19.02
N LYS A 75 10.52 9.24 -18.17
CA LYS A 75 11.86 9.83 -18.13
C LYS A 75 12.79 9.17 -17.12
N ASN A 76 12.23 8.55 -16.07
CA ASN A 76 13.00 7.92 -15.00
C ASN A 76 12.67 6.43 -14.99
N HIS A 77 13.56 5.59 -15.51
CA HIS A 77 13.34 4.15 -15.59
C HIS A 77 13.75 3.40 -14.31
N ASP A 78 14.65 3.98 -13.52
CA ASP A 78 15.05 3.42 -12.23
C ASP A 78 13.89 3.47 -11.22
N TYR A 79 13.66 2.34 -10.55
CA TYR A 79 12.58 2.19 -9.59
C TYR A 79 12.74 3.11 -8.37
N GLY A 80 13.97 3.24 -7.86
CA GLY A 80 14.27 4.13 -6.74
C GLY A 80 13.99 5.60 -7.07
N GLN A 81 14.40 6.04 -8.26
CA GLN A 81 14.15 7.39 -8.76
C GLN A 81 12.65 7.66 -8.97
N ARG A 82 11.87 6.68 -9.46
CA ARG A 82 10.41 6.83 -9.60
C ARG A 82 9.75 7.12 -8.25
N ILE A 83 10.16 6.44 -7.19
CA ILE A 83 9.65 6.70 -5.84
C ILE A 83 10.11 8.06 -5.33
N GLN A 84 11.41 8.31 -5.33
CA GLN A 84 12.00 9.49 -4.69
C GLN A 84 11.66 10.80 -5.40
N ILE A 85 11.54 10.78 -6.73
CA ILE A 85 11.31 11.97 -7.54
C ILE A 85 9.85 12.07 -7.94
N CYS A 86 9.34 11.07 -8.67
CA CYS A 86 8.03 11.16 -9.31
C CYS A 86 6.89 11.02 -8.28
N ASN A 87 6.92 10.00 -7.41
CA ASN A 87 5.87 9.81 -6.40
C ASN A 87 5.91 10.92 -5.35
N ASN A 88 7.10 11.30 -4.88
CA ASN A 88 7.23 12.40 -3.93
C ASN A 88 6.64 13.72 -4.47
N LYS A 89 6.91 14.04 -5.75
CA LYS A 89 6.33 15.22 -6.41
C LYS A 89 4.82 15.09 -6.59
N TYR A 90 4.34 13.90 -6.96
CA TYR A 90 2.93 13.58 -7.08
C TYR A 90 2.18 13.83 -5.75
N VAL A 91 2.62 13.22 -4.65
CA VAL A 91 2.00 13.37 -3.33
C VAL A 91 2.00 14.83 -2.88
N LYS A 92 3.13 15.54 -3.03
CA LYS A 92 3.24 16.97 -2.70
C LYS A 92 2.22 17.83 -3.46
N ASN A 93 2.03 17.56 -4.75
CA ASN A 93 1.06 18.29 -5.56
C ASN A 93 -0.37 18.00 -5.13
N ILE A 94 -0.72 16.74 -4.84
CA ILE A 94 -2.05 16.39 -4.32
C ILE A 94 -2.32 17.09 -2.99
N VAL A 95 -1.37 17.07 -2.05
CA VAL A 95 -1.47 17.79 -0.77
C VAL A 95 -1.63 19.30 -0.99
N HIS A 96 -0.89 19.88 -1.94
CA HIS A 96 -0.99 21.31 -2.25
C HIS A 96 -2.38 21.68 -2.79
N LEU A 97 -2.91 20.90 -3.73
CA LEU A 97 -4.25 21.08 -4.28
C LEU A 97 -5.32 20.94 -3.18
N ALA A 98 -5.23 19.89 -2.36
CA ALA A 98 -6.15 19.64 -1.26
C ALA A 98 -6.18 20.81 -0.25
N ARG A 99 -5.02 21.34 0.15
CA ARG A 99 -4.93 22.50 1.04
C ARG A 99 -5.55 23.77 0.47
N LYS A 100 -5.46 23.95 -0.86
CA LYS A 100 -6.02 25.14 -1.52
C LYS A 100 -7.55 25.11 -1.55
N SER A 101 -8.14 23.93 -1.67
CA SER A 101 -9.59 23.75 -1.87
C SER A 101 -10.36 23.31 -0.62
N ILE A 102 -9.70 22.70 0.37
CA ILE A 102 -10.34 22.11 1.55
C ILE A 102 -9.75 22.73 2.82
N HIS A 103 -10.60 23.35 3.61
CA HIS A 103 -10.21 24.12 4.81
C HIS A 103 -10.37 23.36 6.13
N SER A 104 -10.76 22.09 6.11
CA SER A 104 -10.81 21.23 7.30
C SER A 104 -9.41 20.86 7.80
N ARG A 105 -9.35 20.34 9.03
CA ARG A 105 -8.10 19.82 9.63
C ARG A 105 -7.89 18.36 9.19
N PRO A 106 -6.86 18.04 8.40
CA PRO A 106 -6.61 16.68 7.96
C PRO A 106 -5.86 15.85 8.99
N ASN A 107 -6.07 14.53 8.97
CA ASN A 107 -5.06 13.59 9.40
C ASN A 107 -4.02 13.43 8.29
N LEU A 108 -3.05 14.36 8.26
CA LEU A 108 -2.11 14.48 7.15
C LEU A 108 -1.19 13.26 7.00
N GLY A 109 -0.82 12.62 8.12
CA GLY A 109 0.04 11.43 8.10
C GLY A 109 -0.65 10.27 7.39
N GLU A 110 -1.85 9.91 7.84
CA GLU A 110 -2.66 8.86 7.21
C GLU A 110 -3.02 9.20 5.76
N PHE A 111 -3.36 10.46 5.48
CA PHE A 111 -3.65 10.91 4.12
C PHE A 111 -2.48 10.66 3.17
N VAL A 112 -1.27 11.09 3.55
CA VAL A 112 -0.07 10.94 2.72
C VAL A 112 0.26 9.48 2.48
N LEU A 113 0.16 8.64 3.52
CA LEU A 113 0.42 7.20 3.41
C LEU A 113 -0.54 6.53 2.43
N ASN A 114 -1.83 6.88 2.46
CA ASN A 114 -2.84 6.27 1.60
C ASN A 114 -2.80 6.81 0.17
N VAL A 115 -2.55 8.12 -0.04
CA VAL A 115 -2.39 8.67 -1.40
C VAL A 115 -1.18 8.07 -2.13
N ASP A 116 -0.12 7.72 -1.41
CA ASP A 116 1.07 7.07 -1.99
C ASP A 116 0.77 5.66 -2.54
N LEU A 117 -0.35 5.04 -2.13
CA LEU A 117 -0.82 3.75 -2.65
C LEU A 117 -1.63 3.89 -3.96
N CYS A 118 -2.20 5.06 -4.26
CA CYS A 118 -3.04 5.24 -5.46
C CYS A 118 -2.32 4.91 -6.79
N PRO A 119 -1.02 5.22 -6.98
CA PRO A 119 -0.27 4.77 -8.15
C PRO A 119 -0.21 3.24 -8.31
N ILE A 120 -0.31 2.47 -7.22
CA ILE A 120 -0.37 1.00 -7.27
C ILE A 120 -1.72 0.56 -7.85
N LEU A 121 -2.81 1.20 -7.43
CA LEU A 121 -4.16 0.94 -7.96
C LEU A 121 -4.25 1.24 -9.45
N TYR A 122 -3.61 2.31 -9.92
CA TYR A 122 -3.46 2.58 -11.35
C TYR A 122 -2.82 1.40 -12.10
N ASN A 123 -1.71 0.88 -11.59
CA ASN A 123 -0.99 -0.23 -12.24
C ASN A 123 -1.83 -1.53 -12.25
N ILE A 124 -2.58 -1.80 -11.17
CA ILE A 124 -3.52 -2.92 -11.11
C ILE A 124 -4.62 -2.74 -12.15
N CYS A 125 -5.21 -1.54 -12.24
CA CYS A 125 -6.22 -1.22 -13.24
C CYS A 125 -5.70 -1.44 -14.67
N MET A 126 -4.49 -0.97 -14.99
CA MET A 126 -3.89 -1.14 -16.33
C MET A 126 -3.80 -2.61 -16.71
N GLY A 127 -3.35 -3.47 -15.79
CA GLY A 127 -3.28 -4.92 -16.01
C GLY A 127 -4.65 -5.59 -16.18
N GLN A 128 -5.72 -5.02 -15.63
CA GLN A 128 -7.08 -5.58 -15.72
C GLN A 128 -7.86 -5.06 -16.94
N THR A 129 -7.54 -3.88 -17.44
CA THR A 129 -8.34 -3.16 -18.45
C THR A 129 -7.70 -3.14 -19.84
N GLN A 130 -6.73 -4.01 -20.09
CA GLN A 130 -6.01 -4.10 -21.38
C GLN A 130 -5.39 -2.75 -21.78
N ASP A 131 -4.71 -2.10 -20.83
CA ASP A 131 -4.01 -0.82 -21.03
C ASP A 131 -4.91 0.40 -21.34
N ASP A 132 -6.16 0.41 -20.86
CA ASP A 132 -7.02 1.60 -20.90
C ASP A 132 -6.53 2.68 -19.92
N LYS A 133 -5.63 3.53 -20.41
CA LYS A 133 -4.99 4.60 -19.63
C LYS A 133 -6.00 5.58 -19.05
N GLU A 134 -6.99 6.02 -19.82
CA GLU A 134 -7.93 7.06 -19.38
C GLU A 134 -8.83 6.54 -18.25
N ARG A 135 -9.30 5.30 -18.38
CA ARG A 135 -10.04 4.63 -17.31
C ARG A 135 -9.21 4.49 -16.05
N CYS A 136 -7.92 4.16 -16.16
CA CYS A 136 -7.07 4.00 -14.99
C CYS A 136 -6.64 5.32 -14.35
N ILE A 137 -6.52 6.40 -15.12
CA ILE A 137 -6.37 7.76 -14.58
C ILE A 137 -7.61 8.14 -13.77
N LEU A 138 -8.81 7.84 -14.29
CA LEU A 138 -10.06 8.08 -13.57
C LEU A 138 -10.10 7.27 -12.26
N PHE A 139 -9.69 6.00 -12.30
CA PHE A 139 -9.65 5.13 -11.12
C PHE A 139 -8.64 5.62 -10.07
N GLU A 140 -7.45 6.06 -10.47
CA GLU A 140 -6.48 6.68 -9.55
C GLU A 140 -7.03 7.98 -8.95
N ARG A 141 -7.79 8.76 -9.72
CA ARG A 141 -8.48 9.95 -9.21
C ARG A 141 -9.52 9.58 -8.15
N GLN A 142 -10.30 8.53 -8.35
CA GLN A 142 -11.23 8.00 -7.34
C GLN A 142 -10.50 7.57 -6.06
N CYS A 143 -9.29 7.01 -6.18
CA CYS A 143 -8.47 6.69 -5.01
C CYS A 143 -8.08 7.93 -4.21
N ILE A 144 -7.72 9.02 -4.89
CA ILE A 144 -7.43 10.31 -4.24
C ILE A 144 -8.69 10.83 -3.54
N ASP A 145 -9.85 10.76 -4.19
CA ASP A 145 -11.13 11.21 -3.62
C ASP A 145 -11.51 10.42 -2.36
N TYR A 146 -11.42 9.09 -2.41
CA TYR A 146 -11.63 8.21 -1.25
C TYR A 146 -10.73 8.62 -0.08
N THR A 147 -9.44 8.82 -0.38
CA THR A 147 -8.45 9.17 0.64
C THR A 147 -8.71 10.57 1.22
N LEU A 148 -9.15 11.52 0.40
CA LEU A 148 -9.57 12.85 0.86
C LEU A 148 -10.80 12.76 1.76
N ASP A 149 -11.79 11.96 1.40
CA ASP A 149 -13.01 11.79 2.21
C ASP A 149 -12.70 11.20 3.58
N MET A 150 -11.86 10.16 3.62
CA MET A 150 -11.53 9.44 4.84
C MET A 150 -10.65 10.24 5.80
N PHE A 151 -9.63 10.95 5.28
CA PHE A 151 -8.58 11.52 6.12
C PHE A 151 -8.51 13.06 6.10
N TRP A 152 -9.25 13.72 5.22
CA TRP A 152 -9.19 15.18 5.07
C TRP A 152 -10.55 15.85 5.29
N ARG A 153 -11.57 15.49 4.50
CA ARG A 153 -12.90 16.13 4.52
C ARG A 153 -13.70 15.75 5.78
N GLY A 154 -13.32 14.66 6.45
CA GLY A 154 -14.01 14.11 7.61
C GLY A 154 -15.12 13.18 7.17
N SER A 155 -14.97 11.90 7.50
CA SER A 155 -15.94 10.87 7.14
C SER A 155 -17.32 11.20 7.72
N ALA A 156 -18.34 11.09 6.86
CA ALA A 156 -19.79 11.15 7.13
C ALA A 156 -20.56 12.48 7.06
N ARG A 157 -19.99 13.65 6.69
CA ARG A 157 -20.82 14.88 6.51
C ARG A 157 -20.67 15.63 5.18
N TYR A 158 -19.58 15.43 4.44
CA TYR A 158 -19.40 16.13 3.16
C TYR A 158 -20.32 15.59 2.06
N THR A 159 -20.61 14.28 2.05
CA THR A 159 -21.56 13.62 1.13
C THR A 159 -23.02 14.06 1.30
N GLN A 160 -23.39 14.85 2.32
CA GLN A 160 -24.72 15.46 2.41
C GLN A 160 -24.72 16.98 2.21
N GLN A 161 -23.58 17.67 2.41
CA GLN A 161 -23.55 19.13 2.32
C GLN A 161 -23.38 19.63 0.89
N THR A 162 -22.60 18.97 0.03
CA THR A 162 -22.49 19.40 -1.38
C THR A 162 -23.78 19.13 -2.15
N TYR A 163 -24.45 18.00 -1.92
CA TYR A 163 -25.76 17.70 -2.54
C TYR A 163 -26.91 18.61 -2.08
N ARG A 164 -26.77 19.36 -0.98
CA ARG A 164 -27.77 20.34 -0.51
C ARG A 164 -27.52 21.77 -0.98
N LEU A 165 -26.32 22.07 -1.46
CA LEU A 165 -25.98 23.41 -1.95
C LEU A 165 -26.30 23.59 -3.44
N ASP A 166 -26.62 22.47 -4.13
CA ASP A 166 -26.97 22.43 -5.55
C ASP A 166 -28.48 22.12 -5.81
N GLN A 167 -29.36 22.34 -4.82
CA GLN A 167 -30.83 22.36 -4.97
C GLN A 167 -31.38 23.76 -4.71
#